data_AF-A0A1Q7UMW7-F1
#
_entry.id   AF-A0A1Q7UMW7-F1
#
_cell.length_a   1.000
_cell.length_b   1.000
_cell.length_c   1.000
_cell.angle_alpha   90.00
_cell.angle_beta   90.00
_cell.angle_gamma   90.00
#
_symmetry.space_group_name_H-M   'P 1'
#
loop_
_entity.id
_entity.type
_entity.pdbx_description
1 polymer ?
#
loop_
_entity_poly.entity_id
_entity_poly.type
_entity_poly.pdbx_seq_one_letter_code
_entity_poly.pdbx_strand_id
1 'polypeptide(L)'
;MEVIDERVIALLKEALAFAKPNQKHLINTMSLDSRMSDLGVESIAALEMAGYLEEKLGVQFPDDELASVQTLRGLANLVHQYASAI
;
A
#
# COMPACT_ATOMS: atom_id res chain seq x y z
N MET A 1 -11.00 11.48 -12.73
CA MET A 1 -10.78 10.16 -12.12
C MET A 1 -9.28 9.94 -12.15
N GLU A 2 -8.59 10.14 -11.03
CA GLU A 2 -7.15 9.90 -10.96
C GLU A 2 -6.89 8.43 -11.29
N VAL A 3 -6.11 8.20 -12.34
CA VAL A 3 -5.76 6.86 -12.82
C VAL A 3 -4.59 6.42 -11.96
N ILE A 4 -4.83 5.48 -11.05
CA ILE A 4 -3.72 4.85 -10.32
C ILE A 4 -3.04 3.87 -11.26
N ASP A 5 -1.75 4.08 -11.50
CA ASP A 5 -0.96 3.28 -12.43
C ASP A 5 -0.90 1.81 -12.03
N GLU A 6 -0.84 0.93 -13.04
CA GLU A 6 -0.68 -0.52 -12.85
C GLU A 6 0.61 -0.85 -12.06
N ARG A 7 1.62 0.04 -12.13
CA ARG A 7 2.86 -0.04 -11.35
C ARG A 7 2.62 0.12 -9.85
N VAL A 8 1.80 1.10 -9.46
CA VAL A 8 1.44 1.33 -8.05
C VAL A 8 0.66 0.13 -7.53
N ILE A 9 -0.27 -0.41 -8.32
CA ILE A 9 -1.02 -1.62 -7.95
C ILE A 9 -0.06 -2.80 -7.76
N ALA A 10 0.91 -2.99 -8.65
CA ALA A 10 1.91 -4.04 -8.51
C ALA A 10 2.74 -3.89 -7.21
N LEU A 11 3.16 -2.68 -6.88
CA LEU A 11 3.90 -2.39 -5.65
C LEU A 11 3.08 -2.66 -4.39
N LEU A 12 1.81 -2.27 -4.37
CA LEU A 12 0.91 -2.56 -3.24
C LEU A 12 0.71 -4.07 -3.06
N LYS A 13 0.65 -4.82 -4.16
CA LYS A 13 0.58 -6.28 -4.13
C LYS A 13 1.86 -6.89 -3.57
N GLU A 14 3.04 -6.40 -3.98
CA GLU A 14 4.33 -6.80 -3.43
C GLU A 14 4.41 -6.49 -1.92
N ALA A 15 4.04 -5.27 -1.52
CA ALA A 15 4.03 -4.83 -0.13
C ALA A 15 3.07 -5.68 0.72
N LEU A 16 1.87 -5.99 0.21
CA LEU A 16 0.94 -6.87 0.92
C LEU A 16 1.50 -8.30 1.04
N ALA A 17 2.12 -8.82 -0.03
CA ALA A 17 2.76 -10.13 0.01
C ALA A 17 3.89 -10.19 1.04
N PHE A 18 4.61 -9.07 1.23
CA PHE A 18 5.67 -8.92 2.21
C PHE A 18 5.13 -8.89 3.64
N ALA A 19 4.13 -8.06 3.92
CA ALA A 19 3.54 -7.93 5.26
C ALA A 19 2.66 -9.12 5.66
N LYS A 20 2.03 -9.79 4.68
CA LYS A 20 1.13 -10.95 4.90
C LYS A 20 1.47 -12.09 3.93
N PRO A 21 2.64 -12.73 4.07
CA PRO A 21 3.09 -13.79 3.15
C PRO A 21 2.18 -15.02 3.16
N ASN A 22 1.41 -15.23 4.23
CA ASN A 22 0.44 -16.32 4.37
C ASN A 22 -0.93 -16.01 3.74
N GLN A 23 -1.19 -14.78 3.29
CA GLN A 23 -2.49 -14.36 2.76
C GLN A 23 -2.41 -13.91 1.29
N LYS A 24 -1.62 -14.63 0.47
CA LYS A 24 -1.48 -14.34 -0.97
C LYS A 24 -2.80 -14.34 -1.74
N HIS A 25 -3.84 -15.03 -1.26
CA HIS A 25 -5.15 -15.00 -1.93
C HIS A 25 -5.76 -13.59 -1.94
N LEU A 26 -5.45 -12.75 -0.95
CA LEU A 26 -5.97 -11.39 -0.84
C LEU A 26 -5.43 -10.50 -1.97
N ILE A 27 -4.25 -10.82 -2.50
CA ILE A 27 -3.61 -10.10 -3.60
C ILE A 27 -4.46 -10.14 -4.89
N ASN A 28 -5.21 -11.24 -5.08
CA ASN A 28 -6.09 -11.41 -6.23
C ASN A 28 -7.51 -10.87 -6.00
N THR A 29 -7.92 -10.71 -4.75
CA THR A 29 -9.29 -10.28 -4.39
C THR A 29 -9.35 -8.83 -3.90
N MET A 30 -8.20 -8.19 -3.64
CA MET A 30 -8.13 -6.82 -3.18
C MET A 30 -8.68 -5.85 -4.23
N SER A 31 -9.44 -4.86 -3.77
CA SER A 31 -9.81 -3.68 -4.54
C SER A 31 -9.20 -2.44 -3.89
N LEU A 32 -8.92 -1.39 -4.67
CA LEU A 32 -8.40 -0.13 -4.12
C LEU A 32 -9.35 0.47 -3.07
N ASP A 33 -10.66 0.27 -3.25
CA ASP A 33 -11.67 0.76 -2.30
C ASP A 33 -11.81 -0.12 -1.04
N SER A 34 -11.14 -1.28 -1.00
CA SER A 34 -11.11 -2.14 0.19
C SER A 34 -10.36 -1.44 1.33
N ARG A 35 -10.92 -1.57 2.54
CA ARG A 35 -10.24 -1.15 3.77
C ARG A 35 -9.10 -2.10 4.06
N MET A 36 -7.96 -1.57 4.50
CA MET A 36 -6.80 -2.38 4.89
C MET A 36 -7.17 -3.38 6.00
N SER A 37 -8.00 -2.95 6.95
CA SER A 37 -8.53 -3.80 8.03
C SER A 37 -9.34 -4.99 7.53
N ASP A 38 -10.07 -4.85 6.41
CA ASP A 38 -10.86 -5.92 5.80
C ASP A 38 -9.97 -6.99 5.17
N LEU A 39 -8.79 -6.58 4.70
CA LEU A 39 -7.72 -7.45 4.21
C LEU A 39 -6.84 -8.00 5.35
N GLY A 40 -7.21 -7.79 6.61
CA GLY A 40 -6.41 -8.21 7.77
C GLY A 40 -5.08 -7.47 7.91
N VAL A 41 -4.92 -6.34 7.23
CA VAL A 41 -3.77 -5.43 7.38
C VAL A 41 -4.05 -4.52 8.58
N GLU A 42 -3.44 -4.88 9.71
CA GLU A 42 -3.50 -4.14 10.97
C GLU A 42 -2.35 -3.11 11.06
N SER A 43 -2.29 -2.32 12.13
CA SER A 43 -1.30 -1.24 12.30
C SER A 43 0.15 -1.67 12.04
N ILE A 44 0.56 -2.86 12.50
CA ILE A 44 1.93 -3.37 12.25
C ILE A 44 2.13 -3.70 10.76
N ALA A 45 1.19 -4.42 10.16
CA ALA A 45 1.29 -4.80 8.75
C ALA A 45 1.26 -3.58 7.82
N ALA A 46 0.49 -2.54 8.17
CA ALA A 46 0.47 -1.28 7.45
C ALA A 46 1.85 -0.58 7.51
N LEU A 47 2.49 -0.57 8.68
CA LEU A 47 3.86 -0.06 8.84
C LEU A 47 4.88 -0.88 8.05
N GLU A 48 4.77 -2.22 8.04
CA GLU A 48 5.65 -3.08 7.23
C GLU A 48 5.46 -2.84 5.72
N MET A 49 4.22 -2.64 5.27
CA MET A 49 3.92 -2.27 3.89
C MET A 49 4.52 -0.90 3.54
N ALA A 50 4.34 0.09 4.41
CA ALA A 50 4.89 1.42 4.22
C ALA A 50 6.42 1.38 4.13
N GLY A 51 7.09 0.74 5.10
CA GLY A 51 8.54 0.60 5.09
C GLY A 51 9.06 -0.13 3.84
N TYR A 52 8.37 -1.19 3.40
CA TYR A 52 8.72 -1.87 2.15
C TYR A 52 8.64 -0.95 0.93
N LEU A 53 7.59 -0.13 0.85
CA LEU A 53 7.39 0.83 -0.23
C LEU A 53 8.43 1.95 -0.18
N GLU A 54 8.73 2.48 1.01
CA GLU A 54 9.78 3.49 1.23
C GLU A 54 11.14 2.99 0.73
N GLU A 55 11.53 1.77 1.11
CA GLU A 55 12.80 1.17 0.66
C GLU A 55 12.82 0.90 -0.85
N LYS A 56 11.72 0.40 -1.42
CA LYS A 56 11.61 0.13 -2.87
C LYS A 56 11.68 1.39 -3.72
N LEU A 57 11.09 2.46 -3.23
CA LEU A 57 10.91 3.71 -3.97
C LEU A 57 11.99 4.74 -3.64
N GLY A 58 12.74 4.53 -2.55
CA GLY A 58 13.71 5.50 -2.04
C GLY A 58 13.04 6.77 -1.54
N VAL A 59 11.80 6.67 -1.05
CA VAL A 59 11.02 7.79 -0.51
C VAL A 59 10.77 7.56 0.98
N GLN A 60 10.37 8.61 1.68
CA GLN A 60 9.91 8.50 3.07
C GLN A 60 8.53 9.13 3.17
N PHE A 61 7.56 8.38 3.69
CA PHE A 61 6.20 8.84 3.87
C PHE A 61 6.04 9.46 5.26
N PRO A 62 5.27 10.55 5.42
CA PRO A 62 5.04 11.11 6.74
C PRO A 62 4.21 10.16 7.62
N ASP A 63 4.62 9.99 8.87
CA ASP A 63 3.90 9.15 9.84
C ASP A 63 2.44 9.58 10.01
N ASP A 64 2.16 10.89 10.00
CA ASP A 64 0.80 11.44 10.10
C ASP A 64 -0.08 11.01 8.91
N GLU A 65 0.48 11.01 7.69
CA GLU A 65 -0.25 10.57 6.51
C GLU A 65 -0.44 9.05 6.54
N LEU A 66 0.60 8.28 6.85
CA LEU A 66 0.49 6.82 7.00
C LEU A 66 -0.55 6.41 8.05
N ALA A 67 -0.58 7.10 9.19
CA ALA A 67 -1.57 6.87 10.24
C ALA A 67 -3.00 7.22 9.80
N SER A 68 -3.15 8.15 8.86
CA SER A 68 -4.45 8.52 8.29
C SER A 68 -4.97 7.54 7.22
N VAL A 69 -4.08 6.73 6.62
CA VAL A 69 -4.43 5.77 5.58
C VAL A 69 -5.26 4.63 6.17
N GLN A 70 -6.47 4.44 5.64
CA GLN A 70 -7.38 3.36 6.06
C GLN A 70 -7.75 2.40 4.93
N THR A 71 -7.45 2.76 3.69
CA THR A 71 -7.82 2.01 2.47
C THR A 71 -6.60 1.84 1.57
N LEU A 72 -6.64 0.81 0.72
CA LEU A 72 -5.59 0.61 -0.28
C LEU A 72 -5.48 1.80 -1.24
N ARG A 73 -6.59 2.45 -1.57
CA ARG A 73 -6.64 3.68 -2.37
C ARG A 73 -5.87 4.82 -1.69
N GLY A 74 -6.02 4.98 -0.37
CA GLY A 74 -5.26 5.97 0.38
C GLY A 74 -3.76 5.72 0.27
N LEU A 75 -3.33 4.48 0.46
CA LEU A 75 -1.92 4.09 0.33
C LEU A 75 -1.42 4.28 -1.11
N ALA A 76 -2.23 3.91 -2.09
CA ALA A 76 -1.92 4.05 -3.51
C ALA A 76 -1.73 5.52 -3.92
N ASN A 77 -2.60 6.41 -3.44
CA ASN A 77 -2.49 7.84 -3.67
C ASN A 77 -1.22 8.40 -3.04
N LEU A 78 -0.89 7.96 -1.83
CA LEU A 78 0.31 8.37 -1.12
C LEU A 78 1.57 7.93 -1.90
N VAL A 79 1.61 6.67 -2.35
CA VAL A 79 2.69 6.19 -3.23
C VAL A 79 2.78 7.04 -4.50
N HIS A 80 1.67 7.31 -5.18
CA HIS A 80 1.66 8.11 -6.40
C HIS A 80 2.12 9.56 -6.17
N GLN A 81 1.74 10.16 -5.05
CA GLN A 81 2.10 11.53 -4.66
C GLN A 81 3.59 11.68 -4.41
N TYR A 82 4.19 10.74 -3.68
CA TYR A 82 5.59 10.80 -3.26
C TYR A 82 6.55 10.21 -4.28
N ALA A 83 6.10 9.18 -5.00
CA ALA A 83 6.88 8.53 -6.02
C ALA A 83 6.46 9.02 -7.41
N SER A 84 6.63 10.32 -7.62
CA SER A 84 6.40 11.05 -8.88
C SER A 84 7.23 10.53 -10.07
N ALA A 85 8.06 9.51 -9.87
CA ALA A 85 8.99 8.94 -10.84
C ALA A 85 8.67 7.48 -11.26
N ILE A 86 7.53 6.90 -10.84
CA ILE A 86 7.12 5.54 -11.21
C ILE A 86 6.26 5.54 -12.49
#